data_AF-A0A699Y8U1-F1
#
_entry.id   AF-A0A699Y8U1-F1
#
_cell.length_a   1.000
_cell.length_b   1.000
_cell.length_c   1.000
_cell.angle_alpha   90.00
_cell.angle_beta   90.00
_cell.angle_gamma   90.00
#
_symmetry.space_group_name_H-M   'P 1'
#
loop_
_entity.id
_entity.type
_entity.pdbx_description
1 polymer ?
#
loop_
_entity_poly.entity_id
_entity_poly.type
_entity_poly.pdbx_seq_one_letter_code
_entity_poly.pdbx_strand_id
1 'polypeptide(L)'
;MLLPAHQPPQLEQAVQQQVNRMASNFWDGTDEDEGDASSRVGSSQGQGRQRQESSYETQILENSIQKIGALLAVGFGDAGAKVIAENIRNEGDINPMVPGRKTVAVFGFCDIRRFTDTTEVLQEEVMEFVNSIAHIVHTSCALHGGAANKNIGDAFLL
;
A
#
# COMPACT_ATOMS: atom_id res chain seq x y z
N MET A 1 -26.13 -23.06 -10.40
CA MET A 1 -26.62 -22.36 -9.20
C MET A 1 -25.53 -21.39 -8.81
N LEU A 2 -25.64 -20.12 -9.23
CA LEU A 2 -24.62 -19.09 -8.94
C LEU A 2 -24.73 -18.73 -7.46
N LEU A 3 -23.66 -18.98 -6.69
CA LEU A 3 -23.58 -18.51 -5.31
C LEU A 3 -23.64 -16.97 -5.31
N PRO A 4 -24.34 -16.33 -4.36
CA PRO A 4 -24.35 -14.87 -4.26
C PRO A 4 -22.92 -14.38 -3.99
N ALA A 5 -22.50 -13.31 -4.68
CA ALA A 5 -21.24 -12.63 -4.40
C ALA A 5 -21.20 -12.25 -2.91
N HIS A 6 -20.23 -12.78 -2.18
CA HIS A 6 -20.05 -12.46 -0.77
C HIS A 6 -19.58 -11.00 -0.69
N GLN A 7 -20.52 -10.09 -0.42
CA GLN A 7 -20.18 -8.70 -0.19
C GLN A 7 -19.26 -8.65 1.04
N PRO A 8 -18.03 -8.10 0.93
CA PRO A 8 -17.13 -8.04 2.07
C PRO A 8 -17.82 -7.21 3.17
N PRO A 9 -17.72 -7.64 4.45
CA PRO A 9 -18.31 -6.91 5.57
C PRO A 9 -17.89 -5.43 5.51
N GLN A 10 -18.80 -4.52 5.86
CA GLN A 10 -18.61 -3.07 5.74
C GLN A 10 -17.28 -2.57 6.35
N LEU A 11 -16.79 -3.26 7.38
CA LEU A 11 -15.51 -2.99 8.03
C LEU A 11 -14.30 -3.23 7.11
N GLU A 12 -14.31 -4.29 6.30
CA GLU A 12 -13.24 -4.60 5.36
C GLU A 12 -13.23 -3.61 4.19
N GLN A 13 -14.41 -3.21 3.72
CA GLN A 13 -14.51 -2.15 2.71
C GLN A 13 -13.99 -0.81 3.24
N ALA A 14 -14.30 -0.47 4.50
CA ALA A 14 -13.81 0.76 5.14
C ALA A 14 -12.28 0.75 5.31
N VAL A 15 -11.70 -0.38 5.72
CA VAL A 15 -10.24 -0.54 5.84
C VAL A 15 -9.57 -0.44 4.47
N GLN A 16 -10.11 -1.13 3.45
CA GLN A 16 -9.56 -1.07 2.10
C GLN A 16 -9.64 0.34 1.50
N GLN A 17 -10.75 1.05 1.73
CA GLN A 17 -10.89 2.46 1.33
C GLN A 17 -9.89 3.36 2.05
N GLN A 18 -9.61 3.10 3.33
CA GLN A 18 -8.65 3.87 4.10
C GLN A 18 -7.21 3.60 3.66
N VAL A 19 -6.86 2.35 3.34
CA VAL A 19 -5.57 1.97 2.74
C VAL A 19 -5.41 2.61 1.36
N ASN A 20 -6.44 2.57 0.51
CA ASN A 20 -6.41 3.18 -0.82
C ASN A 20 -6.27 4.71 -0.73
N ARG A 21 -6.93 5.37 0.23
CA ARG A 21 -6.76 6.80 0.52
C ARG A 21 -5.36 7.13 1.02
N MET A 22 -4.80 6.30 1.90
CA MET A 22 -3.44 6.49 2.40
C MET A 22 -2.41 6.33 1.28
N ALA A 23 -2.61 5.34 0.40
CA ALA A 23 -1.74 5.12 -0.76
C ALA A 23 -1.84 6.24 -1.80
N SER A 24 -3.05 6.77 -2.09
CA SER A 24 -3.20 7.89 -3.03
C SER A 24 -2.55 9.16 -2.49
N ASN A 25 -2.77 9.50 -1.22
CA ASN A 25 -2.18 10.68 -0.60
C ASN A 25 -0.64 10.59 -0.50
N PHE A 26 -0.09 9.37 -0.46
CA PHE A 26 1.35 9.12 -0.43
C PHE A 26 2.03 9.43 -1.77
N TRP A 27 1.42 9.03 -2.89
CA TRP A 27 1.98 9.24 -4.22
C TRP A 27 1.67 10.62 -4.82
N ASP A 28 0.62 11.29 -4.36
CA ASP A 28 0.22 12.63 -4.80
C ASP A 28 0.95 13.75 -4.02
N GLY A 29 1.53 13.43 -2.86
CA GLY A 29 2.18 14.39 -1.97
C GLY A 29 3.69 14.60 -2.19
N THR A 30 4.23 14.31 -3.38
CA THR A 30 5.65 14.53 -3.70
C THR A 30 5.93 15.79 -4.52
N ASP A 31 4.89 16.48 -4.98
CA ASP A 31 5.04 17.78 -5.63
C ASP A 31 4.37 18.85 -4.77
N GLU A 32 5.06 19.98 -4.56
CA GLU A 32 4.63 21.17 -3.81
C GLU A 32 5.00 21.20 -2.31
N ASP A 33 6.27 21.51 -2.01
CA ASP A 33 6.64 22.69 -1.19
C ASP A 33 8.17 22.78 -0.95
N GLU A 34 8.93 23.08 -2.01
CA GLU A 34 10.23 23.77 -1.87
C GLU A 34 10.07 25.23 -2.33
N GLY A 35 9.21 25.96 -1.62
CA GLY A 35 8.92 27.37 -1.85
C GLY A 35 9.81 28.31 -1.02
N ASP A 36 10.94 28.70 -1.60
CA ASP A 36 11.67 29.97 -1.44
C ASP A 36 11.63 30.68 -0.06
N ALA A 37 12.64 30.40 0.78
CA ALA A 37 12.97 31.18 1.97
C ALA A 37 14.02 32.27 1.65
N SER A 38 13.76 33.18 0.72
CA SER A 38 14.57 34.39 0.59
C SER A 38 13.76 35.63 0.19
N SER A 39 13.14 36.26 1.19
CA SER A 39 13.28 37.71 1.44
C SER A 39 12.21 38.23 2.41
N ARG A 40 12.67 38.81 3.53
CA ARG A 40 12.26 40.11 4.09
C ARG A 40 12.66 40.18 5.57
N VAL A 41 13.76 40.89 5.80
CA VAL A 41 14.17 41.37 7.11
C VAL A 41 13.19 42.47 7.53
N GLY A 42 12.45 42.23 8.61
CA GLY A 42 11.54 43.19 9.23
C GLY A 42 11.31 42.80 10.69
N SER A 43 11.74 43.68 11.59
CA SER A 43 11.88 43.52 13.04
C SER A 43 10.55 43.40 13.81
N SER A 44 10.47 42.39 14.69
CA SER A 44 9.76 42.32 15.99
C SER A 44 9.19 40.91 16.25
N GLN A 45 9.14 40.47 17.52
CA GLN A 45 8.55 39.22 18.04
C GLN A 45 9.49 38.01 18.21
N GLY A 46 10.20 37.96 19.34
CA GLY A 46 10.99 36.81 19.80
C GLY A 46 10.18 35.66 20.45
N GLN A 47 8.84 35.67 20.40
CA GLN A 47 8.00 34.58 20.95
C GLN A 47 7.14 33.84 19.89
N GLY A 48 6.95 34.41 18.69
CA GLY A 48 6.19 33.76 17.60
C GLY A 48 7.00 32.76 16.79
N ARG A 49 8.31 33.00 16.64
CA ARG A 49 9.22 32.20 15.82
C ARG A 49 9.47 30.78 16.37
N GLN A 50 9.66 30.65 17.70
CA GLN A 50 9.88 29.34 18.35
C GLN A 50 8.66 28.42 18.27
N ARG A 51 7.44 28.97 18.32
CA ARG A 51 6.19 28.19 18.26
C ARG A 51 5.87 27.74 16.82
N GLN A 52 6.27 28.52 15.82
CA GLN A 52 6.19 28.13 14.41
C GLN A 52 7.21 27.04 14.07
N GLU A 53 8.46 27.17 14.53
CA GLU A 53 9.48 26.13 14.34
C GLU A 53 9.10 24.80 15.03
N SER A 54 8.59 24.84 16.27
CA SER A 54 8.16 23.61 16.95
C SER A 54 6.95 22.95 16.29
N SER A 55 6.02 23.76 15.78
CA SER A 55 4.86 23.27 15.02
C SER A 55 5.28 22.63 13.71
N TYR A 56 6.29 23.21 13.05
CA TYR A 56 6.83 22.71 11.80
C TYR A 56 7.57 21.38 12.00
N GLU A 57 8.41 21.28 13.03
CA GLU A 57 9.09 20.03 13.40
C GLU A 57 8.10 18.91 13.76
N THR A 58 7.04 19.25 14.51
CA THR A 58 5.98 18.29 14.86
C THR A 58 5.21 17.81 13.63
N GLN A 59 4.91 18.71 12.69
CA GLN A 59 4.26 18.35 11.42
C GLN A 59 5.15 17.44 10.55
N ILE A 60 6.46 17.71 10.49
CA ILE A 60 7.39 16.84 9.77
C ILE A 60 7.42 15.44 10.38
N LEU A 61 7.43 15.34 11.72
CA LEU A 61 7.43 14.05 12.40
C LEU A 61 6.12 13.29 12.13
N GLU A 62 4.97 13.96 12.20
CA GLU A 62 3.67 13.37 11.89
C GLU A 62 3.61 12.85 10.45
N ASN A 63 4.05 13.66 9.49
CA ASN A 63 4.13 13.28 8.08
C ASN A 63 5.08 12.09 7.87
N SER A 64 6.20 12.05 8.60
CA SER A 64 7.15 10.94 8.53
C SER A 64 6.54 9.63 9.05
N ILE A 65 5.81 9.68 10.17
CA ILE A 65 5.11 8.52 10.73
C ILE A 65 4.03 8.02 9.76
N GLN A 66 3.27 8.92 9.13
CA GLN A 66 2.28 8.55 8.12
C GLN A 66 2.91 7.85 6.91
N LYS A 67 4.04 8.37 6.40
CA LYS A 67 4.78 7.76 5.28
C LYS A 67 5.32 6.38 5.63
N ILE A 68 5.89 6.21 6.84
CA ILE A 68 6.35 4.90 7.32
C ILE A 68 5.17 3.93 7.45
N GLY A 69 4.04 4.36 8.03
CA GLY A 69 2.84 3.54 8.13
C GLY A 69 2.32 3.06 6.77
N ALA A 70 2.31 3.96 5.77
CA ALA A 70 1.91 3.62 4.40
C ALA A 70 2.86 2.59 3.76
N LEU A 71 4.17 2.77 3.90
CA LEU A 71 5.17 1.82 3.38
C LEU A 71 5.04 0.44 4.03
N LEU A 72 4.78 0.38 5.35
CA LEU A 72 4.54 -0.87 6.04
C LEU A 72 3.26 -1.55 5.53
N ALA A 73 2.16 -0.81 5.35
CA ALA A 73 0.92 -1.36 4.81
C ALA A 73 1.12 -1.96 3.40
N VAL A 74 1.92 -1.30 2.55
CA VAL A 74 2.28 -1.82 1.22
C VAL A 74 3.14 -3.08 1.34
N GLY A 75 4.17 -3.07 2.20
CA GLY A 75 5.10 -4.20 2.35
C GLY A 75 4.46 -5.45 2.97
N PHE A 76 3.49 -5.27 3.87
CA PHE A 76 2.84 -6.37 4.58
C PHE A 76 1.46 -6.77 4.02
N GLY A 77 0.92 -6.00 3.07
CA GLY A 77 -0.38 -6.25 2.45
C GLY A 77 -1.58 -6.06 3.39
N ASP A 78 -2.80 -6.33 2.91
CA ASP A 78 -4.05 -6.03 3.64
C ASP A 78 -4.14 -6.76 5.01
N ALA A 79 -3.69 -8.02 5.07
CA ALA A 79 -3.67 -8.78 6.31
C ALA A 79 -2.68 -8.19 7.33
N GLY A 80 -1.48 -7.81 6.89
CA GLY A 80 -0.48 -7.21 7.77
C GLY A 80 -0.78 -5.78 8.16
N ALA A 81 -1.44 -5.00 7.29
CA ALA A 81 -1.94 -3.67 7.62
C ALA A 81 -2.93 -3.71 8.81
N LYS A 82 -3.80 -4.73 8.87
CA LYS A 82 -4.71 -4.96 10.02
C LYS A 82 -3.93 -5.25 11.30
N VAL A 83 -2.89 -6.09 11.23
CA VAL A 83 -2.02 -6.40 12.38
C VAL A 83 -1.29 -5.15 12.88
N ILE A 84 -0.73 -4.34 11.97
CA ILE A 84 -0.06 -3.08 12.32
C ILE A 84 -1.05 -2.11 12.97
N ALA A 85 -2.23 -1.93 12.40
CA ALA A 85 -3.25 -1.03 12.94
C ALA A 85 -3.69 -1.46 14.35
N GLU A 86 -3.82 -2.76 14.60
CA GLU A 86 -4.15 -3.29 15.93
C GLU A 86 -3.01 -3.07 16.94
N ASN A 87 -1.76 -3.29 16.52
CA ASN A 87 -0.59 -3.04 17.38
C ASN A 87 -0.37 -1.54 17.67
N ILE A 88 -0.69 -0.63 16.75
CA ILE A 88 -0.60 0.82 16.99
C ILE A 88 -1.72 1.31 17.94
N ARG A 89 -2.91 0.70 17.88
CA ARG A 89 -4.05 1.08 18.75
C ARG A 89 -3.90 0.59 20.18
N ASN A 90 -3.30 -0.58 20.37
CA ASN A 90 -3.05 -1.13 21.69
C ASN A 90 -1.74 -0.55 22.20
N GLU A 91 -1.80 0.51 23.01
CA GLU A 91 -0.61 1.07 23.68
C GLU A 91 0.12 -0.03 24.46
N GLY A 92 1.27 -0.49 23.94
CA GLY A 92 2.01 -1.63 24.48
C GLY A 92 3.09 -2.16 23.52
N ASP A 93 3.76 -3.25 23.92
CA ASP A 93 4.76 -3.92 23.09
C ASP A 93 4.12 -4.58 21.86
N ILE A 94 4.76 -4.41 20.70
CA ILE A 94 4.34 -5.05 19.46
C ILE A 94 4.41 -6.57 19.64
N ASN A 95 3.25 -7.23 19.58
CA ASN A 95 3.18 -8.69 19.57
C ASN A 95 2.85 -9.17 18.15
N PRO A 96 3.84 -9.57 17.35
CA PRO A 96 3.61 -10.07 16.00
C PRO A 96 3.00 -11.49 15.99
N MET A 97 3.01 -12.20 17.13
CA MET A 97 2.48 -13.56 17.26
C MET A 97 1.01 -13.54 17.67
N VAL A 98 0.19 -12.91 16.83
CA VAL A 98 -1.28 -12.95 16.96
C VAL A 98 -1.84 -14.20 16.27
N PRO A 99 -2.84 -14.88 16.86
CA PRO A 99 -3.50 -16.00 16.19
C PRO A 99 -4.12 -15.58 14.86
N GLY A 100 -3.74 -16.26 13.77
CA GLY A 100 -4.34 -16.02 12.46
C GLY A 100 -5.82 -16.41 12.39
N ARG A 101 -6.56 -15.83 11.45
CA ARG A 101 -7.96 -16.19 11.19
C ARG A 101 -8.03 -17.32 10.17
N LYS A 102 -8.81 -18.38 10.47
CA LYS A 102 -9.11 -19.42 9.49
C LYS A 102 -10.02 -18.84 8.41
N THR A 103 -9.62 -19.00 7.16
CA THR A 103 -10.36 -18.55 5.98
C THR A 103 -10.51 -19.72 5.01
N VAL A 104 -11.71 -19.88 4.45
CA VAL A 104 -11.96 -20.81 3.34
C VAL A 104 -11.76 -20.01 2.05
N ALA A 105 -10.87 -20.49 1.18
CA ALA A 105 -10.52 -19.82 -0.06
C ALA A 105 -10.38 -20.84 -1.20
N VAL A 106 -10.51 -20.35 -2.43
CA VAL A 106 -10.17 -21.09 -3.66
C VAL A 106 -8.87 -20.52 -4.18
N PHE A 107 -7.89 -21.38 -4.45
CA PHE A 107 -6.60 -20.98 -4.99
C PHE A 107 -6.59 -21.12 -6.51
N GLY A 108 -6.30 -20.03 -7.20
CA GLY A 108 -6.12 -20.01 -8.65
C GLY A 108 -4.65 -20.04 -9.02
N PHE A 109 -4.27 -20.92 -9.94
CA PHE A 109 -2.94 -20.92 -10.55
C PHE A 109 -3.08 -20.60 -12.03
N CYS A 110 -2.42 -19.53 -12.46
CA CYS A 110 -2.32 -19.13 -13.86
C CYS A 110 -0.86 -19.24 -14.31
N ASP A 111 -0.63 -19.71 -15.54
CA ASP A 111 0.69 -19.99 -16.11
C ASP A 111 0.78 -19.45 -17.55
N ILE A 112 1.82 -18.68 -17.87
CA ILE A 112 2.08 -18.23 -19.23
C ILE A 112 2.66 -19.39 -20.04
N ARG A 113 1.90 -19.88 -21.02
CA ARG A 113 2.32 -21.00 -21.87
C ARG A 113 3.51 -20.61 -22.75
N ARG A 114 4.53 -21.48 -22.80
CA ARG A 114 5.78 -21.28 -23.58
C ARG A 114 6.53 -20.02 -23.17
N PHE A 115 6.60 -19.76 -21.87
CA PHE A 115 7.30 -18.59 -21.35
C PHE A 115 8.78 -18.59 -21.71
N THR A 116 9.47 -19.73 -21.60
CA THR A 116 10.90 -19.85 -21.97
C THR A 116 11.16 -19.33 -23.40
N ASP A 117 10.44 -19.87 -24.39
CA ASP A 117 10.54 -19.42 -25.79
C ASP A 117 10.24 -17.92 -25.93
N THR A 118 9.26 -17.44 -25.18
CA THR A 118 8.86 -16.02 -25.19
C THR A 118 9.97 -15.13 -24.63
N THR A 119 10.63 -15.55 -23.55
CA THR A 119 11.73 -14.80 -22.93
C THR A 119 13.01 -14.80 -23.77
N GLU A 120 13.25 -15.85 -24.55
CA GLU A 120 14.38 -15.90 -25.48
C GLU A 120 14.25 -14.87 -26.61
N VAL A 121 13.01 -14.58 -27.03
CA VAL A 121 12.71 -13.59 -28.08
C VAL A 121 12.65 -12.17 -27.52
N LEU A 122 11.97 -11.96 -26.38
CA LEU A 122 11.75 -10.64 -25.79
C LEU A 122 13.00 -10.04 -25.12
N GLN A 123 13.89 -10.89 -24.61
CA GLN A 123 15.13 -10.48 -23.93
C GLN A 123 14.88 -9.43 -22.83
N GLU A 124 15.23 -8.16 -23.07
CA GLU A 124 15.10 -7.07 -22.11
C GLU A 124 13.63 -6.68 -21.85
N GLU A 125 12.72 -7.00 -22.77
CA GLU A 125 11.30 -6.62 -22.73
C GLU A 125 10.44 -7.58 -21.88
N VAL A 126 11.03 -8.62 -21.28
CA VAL A 126 10.30 -9.63 -20.49
C VAL A 126 9.55 -9.01 -19.31
N MET A 127 10.13 -7.99 -18.68
CA MET A 127 9.51 -7.33 -17.52
C MET A 127 8.22 -6.60 -17.91
N GLU A 128 8.22 -5.86 -19.02
CA GLU A 128 7.02 -5.17 -19.51
C GLU A 128 5.91 -6.16 -19.91
N PHE A 129 6.30 -7.27 -20.53
CA PHE A 129 5.39 -8.35 -20.89
C PHE A 129 4.72 -8.99 -19.65
N VAL A 130 5.51 -9.40 -18.65
CA VAL A 130 4.98 -10.00 -17.42
C VAL A 130 4.12 -9.00 -16.65
N ASN A 131 4.52 -7.73 -16.57
CA ASN A 131 3.75 -6.70 -15.88
C ASN A 131 2.40 -6.42 -16.55
N SER A 132 2.35 -6.48 -17.89
CA SER A 132 1.10 -6.32 -18.65
C SER A 132 0.12 -7.46 -18.37
N ILE A 133 0.62 -8.71 -18.33
CA ILE A 133 -0.21 -9.88 -17.97
C ILE A 133 -0.64 -9.81 -16.50
N ALA A 134 0.29 -9.47 -15.60
CA ALA A 134 0.03 -9.29 -14.17
C ALA A 134 -1.11 -8.30 -13.93
N HIS A 135 -1.08 -7.16 -14.63
CA HIS A 135 -2.15 -6.17 -14.56
C HIS A 135 -3.51 -6.79 -14.92
N ILE A 136 -3.61 -7.54 -16.01
CA ILE A 136 -4.86 -8.20 -16.42
C ILE A 136 -5.35 -9.20 -15.37
N VAL A 137 -4.49 -10.13 -14.94
CA VAL A 137 -4.90 -11.21 -14.02
C VAL A 137 -5.19 -10.69 -12.61
N HIS A 138 -4.41 -9.71 -12.13
CA HIS A 138 -4.64 -9.08 -10.83
C HIS A 138 -5.92 -8.24 -10.84
N THR A 139 -6.15 -7.43 -11.88
CA THR A 139 -7.39 -6.66 -12.01
C THR A 139 -8.60 -7.60 -12.07
N SER A 140 -8.53 -8.68 -12.85
CA SER A 140 -9.61 -9.65 -12.92
C SER A 140 -9.85 -10.34 -11.56
N CYS A 141 -8.80 -10.76 -10.87
CA CYS A 141 -8.90 -11.34 -9.53
C CYS A 141 -9.57 -10.37 -8.53
N ALA A 142 -9.11 -9.12 -8.50
CA ALA A 142 -9.66 -8.08 -7.63
C ALA A 142 -11.13 -7.76 -7.94
N LEU A 143 -11.51 -7.68 -9.23
CA LEU A 143 -12.90 -7.45 -9.65
C LEU A 143 -13.87 -8.55 -9.19
N HIS A 144 -13.37 -9.76 -8.96
CA HIS A 144 -14.15 -10.91 -8.48
C HIS A 144 -13.98 -11.17 -6.97
N GLY A 145 -13.38 -10.23 -6.23
CA GLY A 145 -13.21 -10.34 -4.78
C GLY A 145 -12.10 -11.29 -4.33
N GLY A 146 -11.19 -11.67 -5.23
CA GLY A 146 -9.98 -12.42 -4.91
C GLY A 146 -8.80 -11.51 -4.56
N ALA A 147 -7.65 -12.11 -4.23
CA ALA A 147 -6.43 -11.39 -3.87
C ALA A 147 -5.20 -12.04 -4.51
N ALA A 148 -4.48 -11.27 -5.33
CA ALA A 148 -3.19 -11.72 -5.87
C ALA A 148 -2.18 -11.89 -4.72
N ASN A 149 -1.53 -13.06 -4.66
CA ASN A 149 -0.65 -13.41 -3.55
C ASN A 149 0.82 -13.47 -3.98
N LYS A 150 1.13 -14.22 -5.04
CA LYS A 150 2.52 -14.43 -5.49
C LYS A 150 2.63 -14.40 -7.00
N ASN A 151 3.64 -13.68 -7.49
CA ASN A 151 4.09 -13.68 -8.88
C ASN A 151 5.46 -14.37 -8.97
N ILE A 152 5.62 -15.32 -9.90
CA ILE A 152 6.80 -16.17 -10.07
C ILE A 152 7.17 -16.21 -11.56
N GLY A 153 7.33 -15.04 -12.18
CA GLY A 153 7.66 -14.95 -13.60
C GLY A 153 6.44 -15.23 -14.48
N ASP A 154 6.28 -16.47 -14.93
CA ASP A 154 5.12 -16.93 -15.73
C ASP A 154 3.93 -17.40 -14.90
N ALA A 155 4.16 -17.74 -13.63
CA ALA A 155 3.11 -18.27 -12.78
C ALA A 155 2.56 -17.22 -11.80
N PHE A 156 1.24 -17.16 -11.69
CA PHE A 156 0.50 -16.31 -10.77
C PHE A 156 -0.35 -17.15 -9.82
N LEU A 157 -0.18 -16.92 -8.52
CA LEU A 157 -1.04 -17.43 -7.47
C LEU A 157 -2.04 -16.36 -7.06
N LEU A 158 -3.31 -16.66 -7.28
CA LEU A 158 -4.48 -15.79 -7.08
C LEU A 158 -5.45 -16.36 -6.05
#